data_AF-A0A955QMW5-F1
#
_entry.id   AF-A0A955QMW5-F1
#
_cell.length_a   1.000
_cell.length_b   1.000
_cell.length_c   1.000
_cell.angle_alpha   90.00
_cell.angle_beta   90.00
_cell.angle_gamma   90.00
#
_symmetry.space_group_name_H-M   'P 1'
#
loop_
_entity.id
_entity.type
_entity.pdbx_description
1 polymer ?
#
loop_
_entity_poly.entity_id
_entity_poly.type
_entity_poly.pdbx_seq_one_letter_code
_entity_poly.pdbx_strand_id
1 'polypeptide(L)'
;MYDRFAWLPDAAHESFKDGDLHSAKSFYPPLFDICCAKGGRLNNALMLTLTGCFSIYWQVALICHTAAADALLTYSTERGITRRLATSYACLVETQKTCRDAAYKDFWELYSIRSDIMHGRTHNVASSERLPFLAQTVLRKLWGTVLSSPQIISILEDSDAQRKKYMSQLTSGYTPPNPNP
;
A
#
# COMPACT_ATOMS: atom_id res chain seq x y z
N MET A 1 -0.25 27.32 -3.95
CA MET A 1 -0.16 26.45 -5.14
C MET A 1 1.05 25.56 -4.91
N TYR A 2 0.85 24.34 -4.40
CA TYR A 2 1.97 23.44 -4.14
C TYR A 2 2.48 22.90 -5.48
N ASP A 3 3.76 23.15 -5.73
CA ASP A 3 4.46 22.76 -6.93
C ASP A 3 4.35 21.25 -7.12
N ARG A 4 4.03 20.81 -8.34
CA ARG A 4 3.52 19.45 -8.66
C ARG A 4 4.57 18.35 -8.50
N PHE A 5 5.74 18.74 -8.02
CA PHE A 5 6.89 17.92 -7.73
C PHE A 5 7.69 18.61 -6.62
N ALA A 6 7.11 18.78 -5.43
CA ALA A 6 7.95 18.91 -4.25
C ALA A 6 8.63 17.55 -4.04
N TRP A 7 9.62 17.26 -4.88
CA TRP A 7 10.71 16.38 -4.51
C TRP A 7 11.09 16.80 -3.11
N LEU A 8 11.16 15.84 -2.17
CA LEU A 8 11.80 16.11 -0.90
C LEU A 8 13.08 16.88 -1.25
N PRO A 9 13.35 18.05 -0.66
CA PRO A 9 14.53 18.84 -1.01
C PRO A 9 15.81 17.99 -1.02
N ASP A 10 15.83 16.93 -0.22
CA ASP A 10 16.90 15.94 -0.15
C ASP A 10 16.75 14.72 -1.10
N ALA A 11 15.57 14.44 -1.67
CA ALA A 11 15.37 13.35 -2.65
C ALA A 11 15.64 13.78 -4.10
N ALA A 12 15.60 15.07 -4.43
CA ALA A 12 16.04 15.57 -5.74
C ALA A 12 17.56 15.54 -5.92
N HIS A 13 18.31 15.49 -4.80
CA HIS A 13 19.77 15.45 -4.80
C HIS A 13 20.34 14.04 -4.98
N GLU A 14 19.52 12.99 -4.84
CA GLU A 14 19.89 11.66 -5.29
C GLU A 14 19.73 11.61 -6.81
N SER A 15 20.84 11.79 -7.53
CA SER A 15 20.93 11.38 -8.93
C SER A 15 20.37 9.97 -9.04
N PHE A 16 19.30 9.77 -9.82
CA PHE A 16 18.77 8.44 -10.14
C PHE A 16 19.96 7.61 -10.59
N LYS A 17 20.34 6.63 -9.78
CA LYS A 17 21.45 5.76 -10.13
C LYS A 17 20.94 4.81 -11.19
N ASP A 18 21.83 4.35 -12.06
CA ASP A 18 21.47 3.34 -13.07
C ASP A 18 20.82 2.10 -12.44
N GLY A 19 21.13 1.81 -11.17
CA GLY A 19 20.48 0.77 -10.36
C GLY A 19 18.98 1.01 -10.13
N ASP A 20 18.55 2.24 -9.86
CA ASP A 20 17.14 2.58 -9.65
C ASP A 20 16.34 2.42 -10.94
N LEU A 21 16.92 2.81 -12.07
CA LEU A 21 16.36 2.58 -13.40
C LEU A 21 16.29 1.09 -13.74
N HIS A 22 17.29 0.31 -13.34
CA HIS A 22 17.29 -1.15 -13.55
C HIS A 22 16.20 -1.84 -12.73
N SER A 23 16.02 -1.44 -11.46
CA SER A 23 14.93 -1.92 -10.61
C SER A 23 13.56 -1.47 -11.11
N ALA A 24 13.42 -0.24 -11.62
CA ALA A 24 12.16 0.20 -12.21
C ALA A 24 11.83 -0.57 -13.51
N LYS A 25 12.85 -0.91 -14.31
CA LYS A 25 12.68 -1.67 -15.56
C LYS A 25 12.12 -3.07 -15.30
N SER A 26 12.50 -3.74 -14.21
CA SER A 26 11.96 -5.08 -13.91
C SER A 26 10.47 -5.06 -13.57
N PHE A 27 9.95 -3.93 -13.06
CA PHE A 27 8.53 -3.77 -12.76
C PHE A 27 7.70 -3.33 -13.97
N TYR A 28 8.32 -2.88 -15.06
CA TYR A 28 7.59 -2.36 -16.22
C TYR A 28 6.68 -3.41 -16.90
N PRO A 29 7.15 -4.63 -17.24
CA PRO A 29 6.29 -5.63 -17.88
C PRO A 29 5.02 -5.96 -17.07
N PRO A 30 5.08 -6.33 -15.77
CA PRO A 30 3.86 -6.63 -15.01
C PRO A 30 2.96 -5.41 -14.83
N LEU A 31 3.52 -4.20 -14.70
CA LEU A 31 2.72 -2.97 -14.65
C LEU A 31 1.96 -2.72 -15.96
N PHE A 32 2.63 -2.94 -17.10
CA PHE A 32 2.02 -2.78 -18.41
C PHE A 32 0.88 -3.77 -18.61
N ASP A 33 1.09 -5.05 -18.25
CA ASP A 33 0.05 -6.08 -18.35
C ASP A 33 -1.18 -5.75 -17.49
N ILE A 34 -0.96 -5.32 -16.24
CA ILE A 34 -2.04 -4.86 -15.33
C ILE A 34 -2.79 -3.66 -15.93
N CYS A 35 -2.08 -2.72 -16.55
CA CYS A 35 -2.67 -1.56 -17.21
C CYS A 35 -3.53 -1.98 -18.42
N CYS A 36 -3.03 -2.91 -19.23
CA CYS A 36 -3.69 -3.41 -20.44
C CYS A 36 -4.89 -4.31 -20.19
N ALA A 37 -4.90 -5.08 -19.08
CA ALA A 37 -5.96 -6.03 -18.77
C ALA A 37 -7.35 -5.38 -18.55
N LYS A 38 -7.41 -4.06 -18.26
CA LYS A 38 -8.61 -3.20 -18.09
C LYS A 38 -9.76 -3.81 -17.27
N GLY A 39 -10.08 -3.19 -16.13
CA GLY A 39 -11.26 -3.56 -15.32
C GLY A 39 -11.01 -4.69 -14.30
N GLY A 40 -9.78 -5.20 -14.22
CA GLY A 40 -9.32 -6.09 -13.15
C GLY A 40 -9.10 -5.35 -11.82
N ARG A 41 -8.95 -6.11 -10.74
CA ARG A 41 -8.75 -5.54 -9.39
C ARG A 41 -7.40 -4.84 -9.28
N LEU A 42 -6.35 -5.40 -9.87
CA LEU A 42 -5.02 -4.79 -9.90
C LEU A 42 -5.05 -3.51 -10.74
N ASN A 43 -5.82 -3.50 -11.83
CA ASN A 43 -6.00 -2.29 -12.64
C ASN A 43 -6.65 -1.17 -11.82
N ASN A 44 -7.72 -1.47 -11.08
CA ASN A 44 -8.35 -0.50 -10.17
C ASN A 44 -7.38 0.01 -9.10
N ALA A 45 -6.63 -0.89 -8.46
CA ALA A 45 -5.61 -0.51 -7.48
C ALA A 45 -4.53 0.39 -8.11
N LEU A 46 -4.10 0.09 -9.33
CA LEU A 46 -3.09 0.85 -10.05
C LEU A 46 -3.60 2.25 -10.39
N MET A 47 -4.84 2.38 -10.89
CA MET A 47 -5.44 3.68 -11.19
C MET A 47 -5.62 4.54 -9.94
N LEU A 48 -6.01 3.94 -8.81
CA LEU A 48 -6.09 4.63 -7.52
C LEU A 48 -4.70 5.09 -7.04
N THR A 49 -3.69 4.25 -7.23
CA THR A 49 -2.29 4.60 -6.91
C THR A 49 -1.85 5.81 -7.72
N LEU A 50 -2.02 5.78 -9.04
CA LEU A 50 -1.67 6.89 -9.93
C LEU A 50 -2.43 8.17 -9.57
N THR A 51 -3.74 8.07 -9.30
CA THR A 51 -4.56 9.21 -8.89
C THR A 51 -4.03 9.84 -7.60
N GLY A 52 -3.59 9.02 -6.64
CA GLY A 52 -2.95 9.49 -5.42
C GLY A 52 -1.63 10.22 -5.68
N CYS A 53 -0.78 9.68 -6.56
CA CYS A 53 0.48 10.30 -6.94
C CYS A 53 0.31 11.67 -7.62
N PHE A 54 -0.78 11.87 -8.38
CA PHE A 54 -1.06 13.13 -9.07
C PHE A 54 -1.96 14.08 -8.27
N SER A 55 -2.35 13.71 -7.05
CA SER A 55 -3.21 14.55 -6.21
C SER A 55 -2.45 15.74 -5.63
N ILE A 56 -3.07 16.91 -5.68
CA ILE A 56 -2.54 18.16 -5.11
C ILE A 56 -2.75 18.20 -3.58
N TYR A 57 -3.82 17.57 -3.10
CA TYR A 57 -4.17 17.56 -1.69
C TYR A 57 -3.68 16.26 -1.04
N TRP A 58 -2.90 16.38 0.04
CA TRP A 58 -2.32 15.22 0.73
C TRP A 58 -3.39 14.27 1.27
N GLN A 59 -4.54 14.80 1.70
CA GLN A 59 -5.66 13.99 2.18
C GLN A 59 -6.21 13.10 1.06
N VAL A 60 -6.43 13.71 -0.11
CA VAL A 60 -6.92 13.00 -1.30
C VAL A 60 -5.90 11.95 -1.74
N ALA A 61 -4.60 12.29 -1.71
CA ALA A 61 -3.54 11.33 -1.99
C ALA A 61 -3.60 10.13 -1.04
N LEU A 62 -3.75 10.36 0.27
CA LEU A 62 -3.82 9.29 1.27
C LEU A 62 -5.07 8.40 1.10
N ILE A 63 -6.22 9.01 0.81
CA ILE A 63 -7.45 8.25 0.55
C ILE A 63 -7.30 7.37 -0.70
N CYS A 64 -6.74 7.91 -1.79
CA CYS A 64 -6.47 7.13 -3.00
C CYS A 64 -5.48 5.98 -2.74
N HIS A 65 -4.39 6.24 -2.01
CA HIS A 65 -3.41 5.21 -1.69
C HIS A 65 -3.98 4.11 -0.77
N THR A 66 -4.78 4.49 0.23
CA THR A 66 -5.40 3.50 1.12
C THR A 66 -6.50 2.71 0.41
N ALA A 67 -7.25 3.32 -0.50
CA ALA A 67 -8.20 2.61 -1.37
C ALA A 67 -7.48 1.63 -2.32
N ALA A 68 -6.30 1.97 -2.83
CA ALA A 68 -5.48 1.03 -3.59
C ALA A 68 -5.02 -0.16 -2.74
N ALA A 69 -4.56 0.09 -1.51
CA ALA A 69 -4.21 -0.98 -0.58
C ALA A 69 -5.43 -1.86 -0.22
N ASP A 70 -6.59 -1.27 0.03
CA ASP A 70 -7.87 -1.96 0.23
C ASP A 70 -8.18 -2.88 -0.96
N ALA A 71 -8.04 -2.37 -2.19
CA ALA A 71 -8.29 -3.15 -3.40
C ALA A 71 -7.35 -4.36 -3.51
N LEU A 72 -6.08 -4.23 -3.13
CA LEU A 72 -5.11 -5.32 -3.17
C LEU A 72 -5.30 -6.35 -2.05
N LEU A 73 -5.71 -5.92 -0.85
CA LEU A 73 -5.69 -6.77 0.35
C LEU A 73 -7.08 -7.30 0.75
N THR A 74 -8.18 -6.73 0.25
CA THR A 74 -9.54 -7.14 0.65
C THR A 74 -9.98 -8.42 -0.04
N TYR A 75 -10.37 -9.41 0.76
CA TYR A 75 -10.95 -10.69 0.31
C TYR A 75 -12.20 -11.11 1.10
N SER A 76 -12.69 -10.27 2.01
CA SER A 76 -13.96 -10.50 2.72
C SER A 76 -14.58 -9.19 3.21
N THR A 77 -15.90 -9.18 3.35
CA THR A 77 -16.72 -8.09 3.89
C THR A 77 -16.95 -8.19 5.41
N GLU A 78 -16.25 -9.12 6.08
CA GLU A 78 -16.41 -9.36 7.52
C GLU A 78 -15.88 -8.18 8.36
N ARG A 79 -16.36 -8.06 9.61
CA ARG A 79 -15.92 -7.03 10.58
C ARG A 79 -14.41 -7.10 10.85
N GLY A 80 -13.85 -6.01 11.41
CA GLY A 80 -12.43 -5.95 11.78
C GLY A 80 -11.49 -5.71 10.59
N ILE A 81 -11.94 -4.92 9.61
CA ILE A 81 -11.24 -4.74 8.33
C ILE A 81 -9.80 -4.23 8.50
N THR A 82 -9.56 -3.22 9.34
CA THR A 82 -8.22 -2.67 9.57
C THR A 82 -7.23 -3.70 10.10
N ARG A 83 -7.62 -4.48 11.12
CA ARG A 83 -6.75 -5.53 11.69
C ARG A 83 -6.42 -6.60 10.66
N ARG A 84 -7.43 -7.02 9.89
CA ARG A 84 -7.27 -8.02 8.84
C ARG A 84 -6.32 -7.52 7.75
N LEU A 85 -6.57 -6.32 7.23
CA LEU A 85 -5.73 -5.69 6.21
C LEU A 85 -4.29 -5.50 6.68
N ALA A 86 -4.08 -5.00 7.91
CA ALA A 86 -2.74 -4.83 8.49
C ALA A 86 -2.01 -6.18 8.65
N THR A 87 -2.72 -7.23 9.05
CA THR A 87 -2.18 -8.59 9.19
C THR A 87 -1.80 -9.16 7.82
N SER A 88 -2.70 -9.05 6.83
CA SER A 88 -2.44 -9.50 5.46
C SER A 88 -1.26 -8.75 4.83
N TYR A 89 -1.21 -7.42 5.00
CA TYR A 89 -0.08 -6.61 4.55
C TYR A 89 1.23 -7.09 5.18
N ALA A 90 1.29 -7.16 6.51
CA ALA A 90 2.50 -7.54 7.23
C ALA A 90 3.02 -8.91 6.79
N CYS A 91 2.15 -9.92 6.71
CA CYS A 91 2.57 -11.26 6.30
C CYS A 91 2.91 -11.36 4.81
N LEU A 92 2.37 -10.49 3.96
CA LEU A 92 2.66 -10.46 2.53
C LEU A 92 4.01 -9.83 2.25
N VAL A 93 4.31 -8.71 2.91
CA VAL A 93 5.52 -7.92 2.64
C VAL A 93 6.73 -8.34 3.47
N GLU A 94 6.54 -9.15 4.51
CA GLU A 94 7.59 -9.54 5.44
C GLU A 94 7.54 -11.01 5.86
N THR A 95 8.72 -11.61 6.03
CA THR A 95 8.86 -13.01 6.45
C THR A 95 9.20 -13.14 7.94
N GLN A 96 10.04 -12.26 8.45
CA GLN A 96 10.49 -12.28 9.85
C GLN A 96 9.45 -11.66 10.78
N LYS A 97 9.21 -12.27 11.95
CA LYS A 97 8.18 -11.80 12.90
C LYS A 97 8.39 -10.35 13.32
N THR A 98 9.61 -9.96 13.64
CA THR A 98 9.94 -8.58 14.05
C THR A 98 9.59 -7.57 12.96
N CYS A 99 9.92 -7.87 11.70
CA CYS A 99 9.59 -7.04 10.56
C CYS A 99 8.09 -7.02 10.26
N ARG A 100 7.39 -8.16 10.44
CA ARG A 100 5.92 -8.22 10.36
C ARG A 100 5.26 -7.33 11.39
N ASP A 101 5.73 -7.35 12.63
CA ASP A 101 5.18 -6.52 13.71
C ASP A 101 5.37 -5.02 13.43
N ALA A 102 6.51 -4.62 12.86
CA ALA A 102 6.74 -3.25 12.41
C ALA A 102 5.80 -2.88 11.24
N ALA A 103 5.76 -3.69 10.19
CA ALA A 103 4.88 -3.48 9.04
C ALA A 103 3.38 -3.43 9.43
N TYR A 104 2.97 -4.24 10.40
CA TYR A 104 1.62 -4.21 10.95
C TYR A 104 1.32 -2.86 11.61
N LYS A 105 2.24 -2.33 12.42
CA LYS A 105 2.09 -1.03 13.08
C LYS A 105 2.03 0.12 12.07
N ASP A 106 2.93 0.12 11.08
CA ASP A 106 2.96 1.14 10.03
C ASP A 106 1.63 1.18 9.26
N PHE A 107 1.09 0.00 8.92
CA PHE A 107 -0.20 -0.10 8.25
C PHE A 107 -1.35 0.37 9.14
N TRP A 108 -1.33 -0.02 10.41
CA TRP A 108 -2.36 0.36 11.37
C TRP A 108 -2.40 1.88 11.56
N GLU A 109 -1.25 2.51 11.73
CA GLU A 109 -1.10 3.95 11.88
C GLU A 109 -1.62 4.70 10.65
N LEU A 110 -1.25 4.23 9.45
CA LEU A 110 -1.79 4.76 8.18
C LEU A 110 -3.32 4.73 8.15
N TYR A 111 -3.93 3.64 8.61
CA TYR A 111 -5.39 3.50 8.64
C TYR A 111 -6.05 4.32 9.76
N SER A 112 -5.36 4.57 10.87
CA SER A 112 -5.81 5.51 11.90
C SER A 112 -5.92 6.92 11.30
N ILE A 113 -4.90 7.35 10.57
CA ILE A 113 -4.88 8.67 9.92
C ILE A 113 -5.94 8.78 8.83
N ARG A 114 -6.10 7.72 8.01
CA ARG A 114 -7.21 7.63 7.06
C ARG A 114 -8.56 7.82 7.75
N SER A 115 -8.76 7.19 8.90
CA SER A 115 -9.98 7.34 9.71
C SER A 115 -10.18 8.79 10.13
N ASP A 116 -9.15 9.45 10.64
CA ASP A 116 -9.22 10.87 11.02
C ASP A 116 -9.57 11.77 9.84
N ILE A 117 -8.96 11.54 8.67
CA ILE A 117 -9.30 12.29 7.45
C ILE A 117 -10.76 12.10 7.07
N MET A 118 -11.25 10.85 7.02
CA MET A 118 -12.64 10.53 6.67
C MET A 118 -13.66 11.14 7.65
N HIS A 119 -13.25 11.37 8.89
CA HIS A 119 -14.07 12.01 9.93
C HIS A 119 -13.86 13.53 10.05
N GLY A 120 -13.15 14.16 9.10
CA GLY A 120 -12.91 15.61 9.11
C GLY A 120 -11.93 16.10 10.18
N ARG A 121 -11.21 15.17 10.82
CA ARG A 121 -10.21 15.43 11.86
C ARG A 121 -8.81 15.64 11.30
N THR A 122 -8.71 16.14 10.07
CA THR A 122 -7.43 16.35 9.36
C THR A 122 -6.49 17.31 10.10
N HIS A 123 -7.01 18.16 10.98
CA HIS A 123 -6.24 19.08 11.81
C HIS A 123 -5.47 18.38 12.94
N ASN A 124 -5.85 17.15 13.30
CA ASN A 124 -5.13 16.34 14.29
C ASN A 124 -3.82 15.74 13.74
N VAL A 125 -3.64 15.76 12.41
CA VAL A 125 -2.45 15.20 11.75
C VAL A 125 -1.41 16.30 11.59
N ALA A 126 -0.29 16.16 12.31
CA ALA A 126 0.77 17.15 12.31
C ALA A 126 1.37 17.31 10.91
N SER A 127 1.76 18.53 10.53
CA SER A 127 2.33 18.78 9.19
C SER A 127 3.61 17.95 8.93
N SER A 128 4.40 17.69 9.98
CA SER A 128 5.61 16.85 9.94
C SER A 128 5.33 15.39 9.61
N GLU A 129 4.12 14.90 9.87
CA GLU A 129 3.72 13.51 9.70
C GLU A 129 3.15 13.23 8.30
N ARG A 130 2.57 14.24 7.66
CA ARG A 130 1.88 14.10 6.37
C ARG A 130 2.79 13.56 5.27
N LEU A 131 4.02 14.06 5.18
CA LEU A 131 4.96 13.70 4.13
C LEU A 131 5.59 12.31 4.38
N PRO A 132 6.06 11.95 5.59
CA PRO A 132 6.49 10.59 5.91
C PRO A 132 5.44 9.50 5.57
N PHE A 133 4.16 9.71 5.90
CA PHE A 133 3.10 8.75 5.56
C PHE A 133 2.88 8.58 4.06
N LEU A 134 3.21 9.60 3.25
CA LEU A 134 3.15 9.54 1.79
C LEU A 134 4.46 9.00 1.16
N ALA A 135 5.61 9.30 1.75
CA ALA A 135 6.93 9.02 1.20
C ALA A 135 7.44 7.60 1.50
N GLN A 136 7.08 7.01 2.66
CA GLN A 136 7.44 5.63 3.05
C GLN A 136 6.26 4.66 2.85
N THR A 137 5.45 4.90 1.82
CA THR A 137 4.12 4.29 1.69
C THR A 137 4.17 2.77 1.79
N VAL A 138 3.38 2.25 2.73
CA VAL A 138 2.84 0.88 2.74
C VAL A 138 2.52 0.37 1.34
N LEU A 139 1.93 1.24 0.51
CA LEU A 139 1.58 0.95 -0.87
C LEU A 139 2.78 0.69 -1.78
N ARG A 140 3.91 1.40 -1.61
CA ARG A 140 5.14 1.16 -2.37
C ARG A 140 5.69 -0.24 -2.07
N LYS A 141 5.78 -0.61 -0.79
CA LYS A 141 6.24 -1.94 -0.38
C LYS A 141 5.30 -3.03 -0.90
N LEU A 142 4.00 -2.80 -0.78
CA LEU A 142 2.96 -3.70 -1.27
C LEU A 142 3.07 -3.91 -2.79
N TRP A 143 3.17 -2.84 -3.59
CA TRP A 143 3.40 -2.94 -5.03
C TRP A 143 4.71 -3.63 -5.36
N GLY A 144 5.79 -3.32 -4.65
CA GLY A 144 7.08 -4.00 -4.82
C GLY A 144 6.94 -5.51 -4.66
N THR A 145 6.25 -5.97 -3.61
CA THR A 145 5.97 -7.39 -3.38
C THR A 145 5.08 -7.99 -4.46
N VAL A 146 3.99 -7.32 -4.84
CA VAL A 146 3.05 -7.80 -5.88
C VAL A 146 3.77 -7.94 -7.22
N LEU A 147 4.47 -6.89 -7.66
CA LEU A 147 5.13 -6.85 -8.96
C LEU A 147 6.36 -7.77 -9.05
N SER A 148 6.95 -8.14 -7.90
CA SER A 148 8.06 -9.10 -7.85
C SER A 148 7.61 -10.56 -7.92
N SER A 149 6.30 -10.86 -7.88
CA SER A 149 5.81 -12.24 -7.82
C SER A 149 4.61 -12.46 -8.75
N PRO A 150 4.82 -13.15 -9.89
CA PRO A 150 3.73 -13.54 -10.79
C PRO A 150 2.64 -14.37 -10.10
N GLN A 151 3.02 -15.17 -9.09
CA GLN A 151 2.08 -15.95 -8.29
C GLN A 151 1.14 -15.04 -7.49
N ILE A 152 1.66 -13.96 -6.88
CA ILE A 152 0.83 -13.01 -6.12
C ILE A 152 -0.11 -12.27 -7.07
N ILE A 153 0.37 -11.80 -8.22
CA ILE A 153 -0.46 -11.15 -9.26
C ILE A 153 -1.64 -12.04 -9.63
N SER A 154 -1.37 -13.32 -9.96
CA SER A 154 -2.40 -14.29 -10.34
C SER A 154 -3.45 -14.49 -9.23
N ILE A 155 -3.00 -14.67 -7.99
CA ILE A 155 -3.89 -14.86 -6.83
C ILE A 155 -4.75 -13.62 -6.58
N LEU A 156 -4.19 -12.42 -6.73
CA LEU A 156 -4.90 -11.17 -6.47
C LEU A 156 -5.97 -10.87 -7.52
N GLU A 157 -5.82 -11.33 -8.76
CA GLU A 157 -6.86 -11.23 -9.81
C GLU A 157 -7.90 -12.36 -9.76
N ASP A 158 -7.67 -13.41 -8.96
CA ASP A 158 -8.61 -14.52 -8.82
C ASP A 158 -9.88 -14.12 -8.01
N SER A 159 -10.79 -15.07 -7.80
CA SER A 159 -11.96 -14.96 -6.95
C SER A 159 -11.64 -14.64 -5.49
N ASP A 160 -12.59 -14.04 -4.77
CA ASP A 160 -12.47 -13.78 -3.33
C ASP A 160 -12.20 -15.05 -2.51
N ALA A 161 -12.73 -16.20 -2.95
CA ALA A 161 -12.51 -17.48 -2.30
C ALA A 161 -11.03 -17.90 -2.35
N GLN A 162 -10.37 -17.78 -3.51
CA GLN A 162 -8.95 -18.11 -3.65
C GLN A 162 -8.06 -17.11 -2.91
N ARG A 163 -8.36 -15.81 -2.99
CA ARG A 163 -7.68 -14.79 -2.19
C ARG A 163 -7.78 -15.07 -0.70
N LYS A 164 -9.00 -15.37 -0.21
CA LYS A 164 -9.23 -15.71 1.20
C LYS A 164 -8.44 -16.93 1.62
N LYS A 165 -8.40 -17.97 0.79
CA LYS A 165 -7.61 -19.18 1.05
C LYS A 165 -6.12 -18.86 1.17
N TYR A 166 -5.57 -18.14 0.19
CA TYR A 166 -4.16 -17.74 0.20
C TYR A 166 -3.81 -16.88 1.42
N MET A 167 -4.58 -15.83 1.69
CA MET A 167 -4.34 -14.93 2.82
C MET A 167 -4.46 -15.65 4.16
N SER A 168 -5.43 -16.57 4.31
CA SER A 168 -5.57 -17.36 5.54
C SER A 168 -4.35 -18.25 5.78
N GLN A 169 -3.81 -18.89 4.74
CA GLN A 169 -2.59 -19.68 4.81
C GLN A 169 -1.37 -18.80 5.15
N LEU A 170 -1.25 -17.65 4.49
CA LEU A 170 -0.15 -16.70 4.67
C LEU A 170 -0.09 -16.14 6.09
N THR A 171 -1.26 -15.87 6.68
CA THR A 171 -1.37 -15.33 8.05
C THR A 171 -1.34 -16.41 9.14
N SER A 172 -1.32 -17.69 8.77
CA SER A 172 -1.35 -18.80 9.73
C SER A 172 -0.15 -18.74 10.68
N GLY A 173 -0.42 -18.84 11.98
CA GLY A 173 0.60 -18.78 13.03
C GLY A 173 1.13 -17.38 13.35
N TYR A 174 0.66 -16.33 12.67
CA TYR A 174 1.00 -14.96 13.02
C TYR A 174 -0.03 -14.37 13.98
N THR A 175 0.44 -13.92 15.15
CA THR A 175 -0.37 -13.14 16.09
C THR A 175 0.15 -11.70 16.11
N PRO A 176 -0.62 -10.72 15.60
CA PRO A 176 -0.17 -9.33 15.56
C PRO A 176 -0.13 -8.74 16.98
N PRO A 177 0.77 -7.77 17.23
CA PRO A 177 0.81 -7.04 18.49
C PRO A 177 -0.49 -6.25 18.71
N ASN A 178 -0.85 -6.00 19.97
CA ASN A 178 -1.99 -5.16 20.28
C ASN A 178 -1.63 -3.70 19.89
N PRO A 179 -2.42 -3.04 19.02
CA PRO A 179 -2.08 -1.71 18.52
C PRO A 179 -2.29 -0.59 19.56
N ASN A 180 -2.98 -0.88 20.66
CA ASN A 180 -3.13 0.01 21.81
C ASN A 180 -2.46 -0.63 23.04
N PRO A 181 -1.43 0.00 23.64
CA PRO A 181 -1.05 -0.27 25.03
C PRO A 181 -2.11 0.22 26.02
#